data_AF-A0AAP0PKP8-F1
#
_entry.id   AF-A0AAP0PKP8-F1
#
_cell.length_a   1.000
_cell.length_b   1.000
_cell.length_c   1.000
_cell.angle_alpha   90.00
_cell.angle_beta   90.00
_cell.angle_gamma   90.00
#
_symmetry.space_group_name_H-M   'P 1'
#
loop_
_entity.id
_entity.type
_entity.pdbx_description
1 polymer ?
#
loop_
_entity_poly.entity_id
_entity_poly.type
_entity_poly.pdbx_seq_one_letter_code
_entity_poly.pdbx_strand_id
1 'polypeptide(L)' 'MEELSKSYTGTSYNLITKNCNHFCNDVSLRLTGKRIPRWINRLAKIGEQLLL' A
#
# COMPACT_ATOMS: atom_id res chain seq x y z
N MET A 1 -5.61 12.10 8.48
CA MET A 1 -5.09 10.74 8.66
C MET A 1 -6.21 9.76 8.98
N GLU A 2 -7.21 10.17 9.77
CA GLU A 2 -8.44 9.40 10.04
C GLU A 2 -9.21 8.98 8.79
N GLU A 3 -9.36 9.86 7.78
CA GLU A 3 -10.03 9.47 6.54
C GLU A 3 -9.27 8.38 5.77
N LEU A 4 -7.94 8.37 5.85
CA LEU A 4 -7.12 7.35 5.20
C LEU A 4 -7.20 6.02 5.97
N SER A 5 -7.29 6.03 7.30
CA SER A 5 -7.46 4.78 8.05
C SER A 5 -8.82 4.11 7.78
N LYS A 6 -9.88 4.89 7.51
CA LYS A 6 -11.20 4.37 7.13
C LYS A 6 -11.17 3.55 5.83
N SER A 7 -10.25 3.83 4.90
CA SER A 7 -10.11 3.04 3.68
C SER A 7 -9.24 1.79 3.86
N TYR A 8 -8.53 1.64 4.97
CA TYR A 8 -7.64 0.51 5.29
C TYR A 8 -8.10 -0.21 6.56
N THR A 9 -9.39 -0.59 6.60
CA THR A 9 -9.91 -1.46 7.67
C THR A 9 -9.39 -2.89 7.51
N GLY A 10 -9.32 -3.65 8.61
CA GLY A 10 -8.86 -5.04 8.58
C GLY A 10 -9.67 -5.93 7.61
N THR A 11 -10.98 -5.68 7.49
CA THR A 11 -11.86 -6.39 6.54
C THR A 11 -11.56 -6.06 5.07
N SER A 12 -10.89 -4.94 4.80
CA SER A 12 -10.47 -4.54 3.45
C SER A 12 -9.05 -5.00 3.10
N TYR A 13 -8.37 -5.69 4.01
CA TYR A 13 -6.99 -6.12 3.80
C TYR A 13 -6.92 -7.23 2.75
N ASN A 14 -6.18 -6.98 1.67
CA ASN A 14 -5.83 -7.98 0.67
C ASN A 14 -4.31 -8.11 0.62
N LEU A 15 -3.81 -9.33 0.79
CA LEU A 15 -2.37 -9.63 0.83
C LEU A 15 -1.61 -9.10 -0.40
N ILE A 16 -2.26 -9.05 -1.55
CA ILE A 16 -1.66 -8.66 -2.83
C ILE A 16 -1.99 -7.20 -3.14
N THR A 17 -3.27 -6.87 -3.23
CA THR A 17 -3.75 -5.60 -3.82
C THR A 17 -4.04 -4.50 -2.81
N LYS A 18 -4.06 -4.80 -1.50
CA LYS A 18 -4.43 -3.83 -0.47
C LYS A 18 -3.86 -4.20 0.91
N ASN A 19 -2.54 -4.13 0.99
CA ASN A 19 -1.75 -4.48 2.18
C ASN A 19 -1.04 -3.25 2.78
N CYS A 20 -0.16 -3.51 3.76
CA CYS A 20 0.64 -2.49 4.44
C CYS A 20 1.48 -1.62 3.49
N ASN A 21 1.97 -2.17 2.38
CA ASN A 21 2.78 -1.41 1.41
C ASN A 21 1.96 -0.35 0.67
N HIS A 22 0.70 -0.66 0.37
CA HIS A 22 -0.23 0.27 -0.27
C HIS A 22 -0.56 1.41 0.70
N PHE A 23 -0.87 1.06 1.95
CA PHE A 23 -1.11 2.03 3.02
C PHE A 23 0.10 2.97 3.20
N CYS A 24 1.31 2.42 3.36
CA CYS A 24 2.53 3.21 3.53
C CYS A 24 2.80 4.12 2.33
N ASN A 25 2.52 3.64 1.11
CA ASN A 25 2.66 4.47 -0.09
C ASN A 25 1.70 5.67 -0.08
N ASP A 26 0.43 5.45 0.26
CA ASP A 26 -0.58 6.52 0.31
C ASP A 26 -0.29 7.51 1.43
N VAL A 27 0.16 7.03 2.59
CA VAL A 27 0.61 7.89 3.70
C VAL A 27 1.81 8.74 3.28
N SER A 28 2.84 8.13 2.71
CA SER A 28 4.03 8.85 2.23
C SER A 28 3.65 9.92 1.21
N LEU A 29 2.79 9.57 0.25
CA LEU A 29 2.32 10.52 -0.76
C LEU A 29 1.53 11.68 -0.13
N ARG A 30 0.66 11.39 0.83
CA ARG A 30 -0.15 12.40 1.50
C ARG A 30 0.66 13.36 2.38
N LEU A 31 1.68 12.84 3.08
CA LEU A 31 2.48 13.64 4.01
C LEU A 31 3.64 14.38 3.34
N THR A 32 4.23 13.78 2.30
CA THR A 32 5.49 14.28 1.72
C THR A 32 5.38 14.66 0.24
N GLY A 33 4.26 14.35 -0.42
CA GLY A 33 4.13 14.46 -1.88
C GLY A 33 4.94 13.43 -2.66
N LYS A 34 5.64 12.51 -1.98
CA LYS A 34 6.51 11.49 -2.59
C LYS A 34 6.03 10.10 -2.25
N ARG A 35 6.05 9.20 -3.25
CA ARG A 35 5.81 7.77 -3.07
C ARG A 35 6.95 7.10 -2.30
N ILE A 36 6.67 5.98 -1.66
CA ILE A 36 7.73 5.19 -1.01
C ILE A 36 8.73 4.63 -2.04
N PRO A 37 10.00 4.43 -1.66
CA PRO A 37 11.00 3.87 -2.57
C PRO A 37 10.59 2.53 -3.17
N ARG A 38 10.82 2.35 -4.48
CA ARG A 38 10.43 1.14 -5.22
C ARG A 38 11.01 -0.16 -4.65
N TRP A 39 12.18 -0.10 -4.01
CA TRP A 39 12.83 -1.28 -3.41
C TRP A 39 12.04 -1.84 -2.21
N ILE A 40 11.21 -1.03 -1.54
CA ILE A 40 10.35 -1.47 -0.44
C ILE A 40 9.25 -2.40 -0.95
N ASN A 41 8.68 -2.12 -2.14
CA ASN A 41 7.55 -2.86 -2.68
C ASN A 41 7.94 -3.98 -3.67
N ARG A 42 9.22 -4.37 -3.71
CA ARG A 42 9.73 -5.28 -4.76
C ARG A 42 9.07 -6.67 -4.70
N LEU A 43 8.84 -7.19 -3.49
CA LEU A 43 8.15 -8.48 -3.29
C LEU A 43 6.63 -8.39 -3.52
N ALA A 44 5.99 -7.32 -3.03
CA ALA A 44 4.56 -7.12 -3.24
C ALA A 44 4.22 -6.97 -4.73
N LYS A 45 5.07 -6.30 -5.50
CA LYS A 45 4.89 -6.14 -6.94
C LYS A 45 5.06 -7.45 -7.71
N ILE A 46 5.96 -8.34 -7.26
CA ILE A 46 6.06 -9.68 -7.83
C ILE A 46 4.78 -10.46 -7.56
N GLY A 47 4.25 -10.42 -6.33
CA GLY A 47 3.00 -11.09 -5.98
C GLY A 47 1.80 -10.58 -6.80
N GLU A 48 1.70 -9.27 -7.01
CA GLU A 48 0.67 -8.65 -7.85
C GLU A 48 0.80 -9.06 -9.32
N GLN A 49 2.03 -9.19 -9.84
CA GLN A 49 2.29 -9.48 -11.24
C GLN A 49 2.25 -10.99 -11.57
N LEU A 50 2.35 -11.88 -10.58
CA LEU A 50 2.29 -13.34 -10.77
C LEU A 50 0.89 -13.93 -10.54
N LEU A 51 0.01 -13.22 -9.80
CA LEU A 51 -1.29 -13.72 -9.35
C LEU A 51 -2.48 -12.98 -9.98
N LEU A 52 -2.22 -12.03 -10.88
CA LEU A 52 -3.17 -11.44 -11.82
C LEU A 52 -2.82 -11.91 -13.24
#